data_AF-A0A397ASE0-F1
#
_entry.id   AF-A0A397ASE0-F1
#
_cell.length_a   1.000
_cell.length_b   1.000
_cell.length_c   1.000
_cell.angle_alpha   90.00
_cell.angle_beta   90.00
_cell.angle_gamma   90.00
#
_symmetry.space_group_name_H-M   'P 1'
#
loop_
_entity.id
_entity.type
_entity.pdbx_description
1 polymer ?
#
loop_
_entity_poly.entity_id
_entity_poly.type
_entity_poly.pdbx_seq_one_letter_code
_entity_poly.pdbx_strand_id
1 'polypeptide(L)'
;MVFFCGDKRMQALPTSFDGRSQRLDELVVYSSRQVEEIVWLKTNIPQWVVFFSPSGVDAAQRMTNVPWGAIKKAALGKSSAAALEKAALLHHDKSWEAKAVAAKPTPEELVAAIVAHDKLATTSSD
;
A
#
# COMPACT_ATOMS: atom_id res chain seq x y z
N MET A 1 -27.03 3.83 18.55
CA MET A 1 -26.31 4.88 17.80
C MET A 1 -26.25 4.46 16.35
N VAL A 2 -26.42 5.38 15.39
CA VAL A 2 -26.27 5.06 13.96
C VAL A 2 -24.84 5.40 13.52
N PHE A 3 -24.13 4.45 12.92
CA PHE A 3 -22.79 4.60 12.39
C PHE A 3 -22.80 4.54 10.86
N PHE A 4 -22.73 5.71 10.24
CA PHE A 4 -22.51 5.82 8.79
C PHE A 4 -21.06 5.47 8.47
N CYS A 5 -20.86 4.42 7.68
CA CYS A 5 -19.55 3.82 7.50
C CYS A 5 -19.29 3.39 6.05
N GLY A 6 -18.03 3.08 5.76
CA GLY A 6 -17.64 2.45 4.51
C GLY A 6 -17.73 0.94 4.56
N ASP A 7 -17.82 0.31 3.39
CA ASP A 7 -17.77 -1.15 3.23
C ASP A 7 -16.52 -1.81 3.85
N LYS A 8 -15.40 -1.08 3.93
CA LYS A 8 -14.12 -1.52 4.53
C LYS A 8 -13.83 -0.94 5.93
N ARG A 9 -14.86 -0.57 6.69
CA ARG A 9 -14.69 -0.08 8.08
C ARG A 9 -13.93 -1.09 8.98
N MET A 10 -13.22 -0.57 9.97
CA MET A 10 -12.54 -1.39 10.98
C MET A 10 -13.53 -1.97 11.99
N GLN A 11 -13.25 -3.18 12.49
CA GLN A 11 -14.09 -3.87 13.47
C GLN A 11 -13.95 -3.34 14.90
N ALA A 12 -12.94 -2.53 15.19
CA ALA A 12 -12.65 -2.04 16.54
C ALA A 12 -13.85 -1.35 17.20
N LEU A 13 -14.58 -0.50 16.46
CA LEU A 13 -15.74 0.21 16.97
C LEU A 13 -16.95 -0.72 17.16
N PRO A 14 -17.38 -1.53 16.16
CA PRO A 14 -18.42 -2.56 16.36
C PRO A 14 -18.14 -3.49 17.55
N THR A 15 -16.92 -4.06 17.62
CA THR A 15 -16.53 -4.97 18.70
C THR A 15 -16.56 -4.28 20.07
N SER A 16 -16.18 -3.00 20.16
CA SER A 16 -16.26 -2.26 21.42
C SER A 16 -17.69 -2.01 21.88
N PHE A 17 -18.65 -1.82 20.97
CA PHE A 17 -20.06 -1.62 21.32
C PHE A 17 -20.70 -2.93 21.77
N ASP A 18 -20.45 -4.00 21.03
CA ASP A 18 -20.92 -5.34 21.35
C ASP A 18 -20.41 -5.79 22.72
N GLY A 19 -19.12 -5.60 23.00
CA GLY A 19 -18.51 -5.92 24.30
C GLY A 19 -19.05 -5.11 25.49
N ARG A 20 -19.82 -4.04 25.25
CA ARG A 20 -20.51 -3.24 26.27
C ARG A 20 -22.03 -3.41 26.26
N SER A 21 -22.53 -4.35 25.44
CA SER A 21 -23.96 -4.56 25.21
C SER A 21 -24.69 -3.27 24.77
N GLN A 22 -23.99 -2.40 24.04
CA GLN A 22 -24.55 -1.16 23.50
C GLN A 22 -24.93 -1.36 22.03
N ARG A 23 -26.11 -0.88 21.64
CA ARG A 23 -26.58 -0.98 20.27
C ARG A 23 -25.85 -0.01 19.33
N LEU A 24 -25.22 -0.56 18.30
CA LEU A 24 -24.66 0.16 17.16
C LEU A 24 -25.38 -0.31 15.88
N ASP A 25 -26.12 0.59 15.23
CA ASP A 25 -26.74 0.32 13.93
C ASP A 25 -25.81 0.82 12.83
N GLU A 26 -25.28 -0.10 12.03
CA GLU A 26 -24.34 0.22 10.96
C GLU A 26 -25.07 0.48 9.65
N LEU A 27 -24.81 1.62 9.01
CA LEU A 27 -25.28 1.93 7.66
C LEU A 27 -24.09 2.18 6.74
N VAL A 28 -23.89 1.29 5.76
CA VAL A 28 -22.85 1.48 4.74
C VAL A 28 -23.32 2.55 3.75
N VAL A 29 -22.64 3.70 3.72
CA VAL A 29 -23.02 4.85 2.88
C VAL A 29 -22.01 5.14 1.76
N TYR A 30 -20.85 4.48 1.78
CA TYR A 30 -19.89 4.54 0.68
C TYR A 30 -19.14 3.22 0.52
N SER A 31 -18.57 3.01 -0.66
CA SER A 31 -17.76 1.83 -0.97
C SER A 31 -16.42 2.24 -1.58
N SER A 32 -15.36 1.59 -1.11
CA SER A 32 -14.01 1.77 -1.65
C SER A 32 -13.89 0.99 -2.96
N ARG A 33 -13.84 1.69 -4.08
CA ARG A 33 -13.63 1.09 -5.40
C ARG A 33 -12.15 1.07 -5.75
N GLN A 34 -11.70 -0.07 -6.28
CA GLN A 34 -10.37 -0.18 -6.85
C GLN A 34 -10.41 0.31 -8.29
N VAL A 35 -9.34 0.98 -8.68
CA VAL A 35 -9.14 1.44 -10.06
C VAL A 35 -8.42 0.33 -10.79
N GLU A 36 -8.97 -0.14 -11.91
CA GLU A 36 -8.38 -1.21 -12.72
C GLU A 36 -7.12 -0.75 -13.45
N GLU A 37 -6.98 0.56 -13.70
CA GLU A 37 -5.86 1.12 -14.45
C GLU A 37 -5.53 2.57 -14.06
N ILE A 38 -4.24 2.88 -13.94
CA ILE A 38 -3.76 4.26 -13.82
C ILE A 38 -3.23 4.69 -15.20
N VAL A 39 -4.03 5.45 -15.96
CA VAL A 39 -3.73 5.83 -17.35
C VAL A 39 -2.35 6.48 -17.52
N TRP A 40 -1.92 7.28 -16.54
CA TRP A 40 -0.62 7.94 -16.56
C TRP A 40 0.57 6.95 -16.66
N LEU A 41 0.44 5.76 -16.07
CA LEU A 41 1.49 4.72 -16.09
C LEU A 41 1.64 4.04 -17.46
N LYS A 42 0.71 4.25 -18.41
CA LYS A 42 0.79 3.69 -19.77
C LYS A 42 1.86 4.37 -20.61
N THR A 43 2.14 5.65 -20.34
CA THR A 43 3.10 6.46 -21.10
C THR A 43 4.24 7.00 -20.25
N ASN A 44 4.17 6.85 -18.93
CA ASN A 44 5.20 7.30 -17.99
C ASN A 44 5.56 6.16 -17.04
N ILE A 45 6.82 5.72 -17.07
CA ILE A 45 7.33 4.71 -16.15
C ILE A 45 8.15 5.44 -15.08
N PRO A 46 7.63 5.62 -13.86
CA PRO A 46 8.38 6.27 -12.80
C PRO A 46 9.49 5.35 -12.29
N GLN A 47 10.56 5.93 -11.76
CA GLN A 47 11.57 5.14 -11.06
C GLN A 47 11.04 4.53 -9.75
N TRP A 48 10.08 5.19 -9.11
CA TRP A 48 9.53 4.83 -7.81
C TRP A 48 8.00 4.86 -7.82
N VAL A 49 7.39 3.89 -7.14
CA VAL A 49 5.98 3.92 -6.73
C VAL A 49 5.90 3.67 -5.22
N VAL A 50 5.08 4.47 -4.54
CA VAL A 50 4.89 4.39 -3.09
C VAL A 50 3.55 3.75 -2.76
N PHE A 51 3.57 2.74 -1.89
CA PHE A 51 2.38 2.05 -1.39
C PHE A 51 2.02 2.50 0.02
N PHE A 52 0.87 3.19 0.12
CA PHE A 52 0.36 3.77 1.37
C PHE A 52 -0.49 2.78 2.18
N SER A 53 -0.95 1.68 1.56
CA SER A 53 -1.71 0.63 2.24
C SER A 53 -1.61 -0.72 1.51
N PRO A 54 -1.93 -1.85 2.18
CA PRO A 54 -2.03 -3.17 1.55
C PRO A 54 -2.98 -3.19 0.35
N SER A 55 -4.13 -2.51 0.43
CA SER A 55 -5.11 -2.49 -0.67
C SER A 55 -4.61 -1.81 -1.94
N GLY A 56 -3.60 -0.94 -1.83
CA GLY A 56 -2.92 -0.37 -2.99
C GLY A 56 -2.05 -1.40 -3.71
N VAL A 57 -1.41 -2.32 -2.96
CA VAL A 57 -0.65 -3.44 -3.54
C VAL A 57 -1.60 -4.39 -4.29
N ASP A 58 -2.74 -4.73 -3.68
CA ASP A 58 -3.77 -5.58 -4.31
C ASP A 58 -4.32 -4.96 -5.61
N ALA A 59 -4.36 -3.63 -5.71
CA ALA A 59 -4.78 -2.93 -6.93
C ALA A 59 -3.66 -2.99 -7.98
N ALA A 60 -2.41 -2.70 -7.61
CA ALA A 60 -1.27 -2.76 -8.51
C ALA A 60 -1.06 -4.15 -9.12
N GLN A 61 -1.23 -5.22 -8.35
CA GLN A 61 -1.07 -6.61 -8.85
C GLN A 61 -2.05 -6.97 -9.98
N ARG A 62 -3.19 -6.27 -10.10
CA ARG A 62 -4.15 -6.46 -11.20
C ARG A 62 -3.79 -5.65 -12.45
N MET A 63 -2.94 -4.64 -12.33
CA MET A 63 -2.52 -3.80 -13.44
C MET A 63 -1.43 -4.52 -14.24
N THR A 64 -1.83 -5.39 -15.17
CA THR A 64 -0.93 -6.21 -15.99
C THR A 64 -0.16 -5.42 -17.05
N ASN A 65 -0.65 -4.24 -17.42
CA ASN A 65 -0.02 -3.38 -18.43
C ASN A 65 1.08 -2.47 -17.86
N VAL A 66 1.37 -2.55 -16.56
CA VAL A 66 2.43 -1.75 -15.92
C VAL A 66 3.68 -2.64 -15.78
N PRO A 67 4.86 -2.17 -16.23
CA PRO A 67 6.10 -2.93 -16.14
C PRO A 67 6.65 -2.89 -14.71
N TRP A 68 5.93 -3.50 -13.76
CA TRP A 68 6.26 -3.45 -12.33
C TRP A 68 7.70 -3.87 -12.07
N GLY A 69 8.25 -4.83 -12.82
CA GLY A 69 9.66 -5.24 -12.70
C GLY A 69 10.70 -4.12 -12.79
N ALA A 70 10.42 -3.07 -13.57
CA ALA A 70 11.32 -1.94 -13.76
C ALA A 70 11.15 -0.82 -12.72
N ILE A 71 10.11 -0.90 -11.87
CA ILE A 71 9.72 0.17 -10.94
C ILE A 71 10.13 -0.23 -9.52
N LYS A 72 10.89 0.63 -8.84
CA LYS A 72 11.21 0.44 -7.41
C LYS A 72 9.98 0.72 -6.56
N LYS A 73 9.72 -0.11 -5.56
CA LYS A 73 8.58 0.07 -4.64
C LYS A 73 9.06 0.59 -3.30
N ALA A 74 8.37 1.60 -2.77
CA ALA A 74 8.51 2.03 -1.40
C ALA A 74 7.21 1.75 -0.62
N ALA A 75 7.33 1.46 0.67
CA ALA A 75 6.21 1.27 1.57
C ALA A 75 6.19 2.38 2.63
N LEU A 76 5.01 2.98 2.86
CA LEU A 76 4.85 3.99 3.92
C LEU A 76 4.96 3.37 5.33
N GLY A 77 4.76 2.07 5.46
CA GLY A 77 4.88 1.38 6.74
C GLY A 77 4.85 -0.12 6.61
N LYS A 78 4.98 -0.79 7.77
CA LYS A 78 5.15 -2.25 7.87
C LYS A 78 4.03 -3.05 7.21
N SER A 79 2.78 -2.58 7.28
CA SER A 79 1.63 -3.27 6.67
C SER A 79 1.73 -3.30 5.15
N SER A 80 2.07 -2.18 4.51
CA SER A 80 2.31 -2.13 3.05
C SER A 80 3.54 -2.94 2.65
N ALA A 81 4.61 -2.91 3.46
CA ALA A 81 5.81 -3.70 3.19
C ALA A 81 5.53 -5.21 3.22
N ALA A 82 4.77 -5.69 4.22
CA ALA A 82 4.36 -7.09 4.29
C ALA A 82 3.45 -7.50 3.12
N ALA A 83 2.58 -6.60 2.63
CA ALA A 83 1.77 -6.86 1.44
C ALA A 83 2.62 -6.99 0.18
N LEU A 84 3.65 -6.15 0.03
CA LEU A 84 4.63 -6.23 -1.08
C LEU A 84 5.46 -7.52 -1.03
N GLU A 85 5.90 -7.93 0.16
CA GLU A 85 6.60 -9.22 0.36
C GLU A 85 5.71 -10.40 -0.03
N LYS A 86 4.44 -10.40 0.40
CA LYS A 86 3.46 -11.41 -0.02
C LYS A 86 3.27 -11.43 -1.54
N ALA A 87 3.23 -10.26 -2.19
CA ALA A 87 3.14 -10.17 -3.64
C ALA A 87 4.37 -10.77 -4.33
N ALA A 88 5.58 -10.51 -3.80
CA ALA A 88 6.81 -11.08 -4.32
C ALA A 88 6.83 -12.61 -4.23
N LEU A 89 6.36 -13.18 -3.11
CA LEU A 89 6.22 -14.63 -2.94
C LEU A 89 5.20 -15.22 -3.91
N LEU A 90 4.03 -14.58 -4.06
CA LEU A 90 2.96 -15.06 -4.93
C LEU A 90 3.37 -15.10 -6.40
N HIS A 91 4.10 -14.09 -6.86
CA HIS A 91 4.52 -13.96 -8.25
C HIS A 91 5.88 -14.59 -8.54
N HIS A 92 6.55 -15.13 -7.52
CA HIS A 92 7.95 -15.56 -7.59
C HIS A 92 8.88 -14.48 -8.19
N ASP A 93 8.59 -13.21 -7.88
CA ASP A 93 9.29 -12.05 -8.43
C ASP A 93 9.69 -11.07 -7.31
N LYS A 94 10.98 -11.07 -6.98
CA LYS A 94 11.57 -10.19 -5.97
C LYS A 94 11.50 -8.71 -6.35
N SER A 95 11.16 -8.37 -7.59
CA SER A 95 10.94 -6.96 -7.97
C SER A 95 9.80 -6.34 -7.15
N TRP A 96 8.84 -7.15 -6.67
CA TRP A 96 7.73 -6.69 -5.84
C TRP A 96 8.13 -6.29 -4.42
N GLU A 97 9.29 -6.73 -3.92
CA GLU A 97 9.75 -6.38 -2.58
C GLU A 97 9.92 -4.86 -2.42
N ALA A 98 9.59 -4.35 -1.24
CA ALA A 98 9.84 -2.97 -0.90
C ALA A 98 11.36 -2.71 -0.84
N LYS A 99 11.84 -1.80 -1.68
CA LYS A 99 13.24 -1.33 -1.68
C LYS A 99 13.48 -0.27 -0.61
N ALA A 100 12.43 0.42 -0.19
CA ALA A 100 12.45 1.37 0.91
C ALA A 100 11.20 1.21 1.77
N VAL A 101 11.36 1.27 3.10
CA VAL A 101 10.24 1.27 4.05
C VAL A 101 10.44 2.45 5.00
N ALA A 102 9.46 3.35 5.07
CA ALA A 102 9.54 4.48 5.98
C ALA A 102 9.52 4.02 7.44
N ALA A 103 10.36 4.60 8.29
CA ALA A 103 10.42 4.23 9.71
C ALA A 103 9.14 4.64 10.47
N LYS A 104 8.54 5.76 10.06
CA LYS A 104 7.21 6.23 10.48
C LYS A 104 6.41 6.60 9.24
N PRO A 105 5.06 6.57 9.30
CA PRO A 105 4.21 6.90 8.17
C PRO A 105 4.12 8.42 7.97
N THR A 106 5.26 9.07 7.76
CA THR A 106 5.39 10.52 7.51
C THR A 106 6.15 10.77 6.20
N PRO A 107 5.90 11.90 5.54
CA PRO A 107 6.60 12.25 4.30
C PRO A 107 8.13 12.26 4.45
N GLU A 108 8.64 12.80 5.56
CA GLU A 108 10.07 12.97 5.81
C GLU A 108 10.79 11.62 5.91
N GLU A 109 10.18 10.66 6.62
CA GLU A 109 10.74 9.32 6.80
C GLU A 109 10.66 8.49 5.53
N LEU A 110 9.63 8.70 4.71
CA LEU A 110 9.52 8.09 3.39
C LEU A 110 10.62 8.59 2.45
N VAL A 111 10.83 9.91 2.40
CA VAL A 111 11.89 10.51 1.58
C VAL A 111 13.26 10.04 2.06
N ALA A 112 13.51 10.03 3.37
CA ALA A 112 14.75 9.56 3.94
C ALA A 112 15.05 8.10 3.55
N ALA A 113 14.05 7.21 3.60
CA ALA A 113 14.20 5.81 3.22
C ALA A 113 14.52 5.63 1.72
N ILE A 114 13.84 6.38 0.84
CA ILE A 114 14.09 6.35 -0.61
C ILE A 114 15.51 6.85 -0.93
N VAL A 115 15.90 7.98 -0.35
CA VAL A 115 17.22 8.59 -0.56
C VAL A 115 18.34 7.67 -0.04
N ALA A 116 18.15 7.04 1.12
CA ALA A 116 19.12 6.09 1.66
C ALA A 116 19.34 4.90 0.73
N HIS A 117 18.26 4.32 0.19
CA HIS A 117 18.35 3.22 -0.79
C HIS A 117 19.11 3.65 -2.06
N ASP A 118 18.78 4.80 -2.64
CA ASP A 118 19.41 5.24 -3.89
C ASP A 118 20.89 5.60 -3.70
N LYS A 119 21.29 6.13 -2.54
CA LYS A 119 22.71 6.33 -2.21
C LYS A 119 23.50 5.02 -2.18
N LEU A 120 22.95 3.98 -1.53
CA LEU A 120 23.60 2.65 -1.44
C LEU A 120 23.78 2.00 -2.81
N ALA A 121 22.81 2.17 -3.72
CA ALA A 121 22.91 1.66 -5.08
C ALA A 121 24.05 2.34 -5.89
N THR A 122 24.32 3.62 -5.60
CA THR A 122 25.35 4.39 -6.31
C THR A 122 26.76 3.99 -5.88
N THR A 123 26.96 3.69 -4.59
CA THR A 123 28.28 3.24 -4.05
C THR A 123 28.63 1.77 -4.34
N SER A 124 27.70 1.00 -4.90
CA SER A 124 27.90 -0.43 -5.22
C SER A 124 28.37 -0.68 -6.66
N SER A 125 28.56 0.39 -7.44
CA SER A 125 28.91 0.35 -8.87
C SER A 125 30.29 0.94 -9.18
N ASP A 126 31.05 1.29 -8.14
CA ASP A 126 32.48 1.69 -8.19
C ASP A 126 33.34 0.57 -7.60
#